data_AF-A0A920R654-F1
#
_entry.id   AF-A0A920R654-F1
#
_cell.length_a   1.000
_cell.length_b   1.000
_cell.length_c   1.000
_cell.angle_alpha   90.00
_cell.angle_beta   90.00
_cell.angle_gamma   90.00
#
_symmetry.space_group_name_H-M   'P 1'
#
loop_
_entity.id
_entity.type
_entity.pdbx_description
1 polymer ?
#
loop_
_entity_poly.entity_id
_entity_poly.type
_entity_poly.pdbx_seq_one_letter_code
_entity_poly.pdbx_strand_id
1 'polypeptide(L)'
;MNPNFLEKINPKTGEKLDNPGFDPSFPWVSDPFADGCNWDVLLEVVPDEADVCDEMNNPRKVRRAMSMAIDRDALVEGLLNGLGKPGCNWAISVDNAAHKDEWCMKHDPDGARALMEEAGQGPFTIGIWVGNEPQEIHQAVSSMWEQELGITTEYHTGPFSVWQPTFVDRSFQHLVFDGEQGGMPAHYAKGREAQAWFAGGIMWSGGIPFYQRIYGNMLGESDEGKRTAMAIEFGDHEEFWDWDPTLWEEPIYTVYTGSYMDWELESTSMHTQSSNFIYPLEDITLK
;
A
#
# COMPACT_ATOMS: atom_id res chain seq x y z
N MET A 1 1.84 0.33 5.06
CA MET A 1 2.11 0.71 6.48
C MET A 1 1.55 -0.36 7.42
N ASN A 2 1.49 -0.13 8.74
CA ASN A 2 1.04 -1.11 9.75
C ASN A 2 -0.40 -1.47 9.46
N PRO A 3 -0.84 -2.73 9.59
CA PRO A 3 -2.24 -3.00 9.44
C PRO A 3 -3.08 -2.37 10.55
N ASN A 4 -3.87 -1.34 10.20
CA ASN A 4 -4.92 -0.80 11.06
C ASN A 4 -6.07 -1.78 11.34
N PHE A 5 -6.17 -2.89 10.59
CA PHE A 5 -7.27 -3.86 10.59
C PHE A 5 -8.65 -3.25 10.87
N LEU A 6 -9.14 -2.36 10.01
CA LEU A 6 -10.39 -1.63 10.30
C LEU A 6 -11.65 -2.47 9.99
N GLU A 7 -11.62 -3.32 8.97
CA GLU A 7 -12.76 -4.18 8.59
C GLU A 7 -13.30 -5.05 9.74
N LYS A 8 -14.60 -4.95 10.02
CA LYS A 8 -15.30 -5.80 11.02
C LYS A 8 -16.09 -6.96 10.42
N ILE A 9 -16.29 -6.95 9.11
CA ILE A 9 -17.09 -7.94 8.39
C ILE A 9 -16.31 -8.34 7.14
N ASN A 10 -16.22 -9.64 6.90
CA ASN A 10 -15.66 -10.18 5.68
C ASN A 10 -16.57 -9.79 4.50
N PRO A 11 -16.07 -9.04 3.51
CA PRO A 11 -16.90 -8.54 2.41
C PRO A 11 -17.37 -9.64 1.46
N LYS A 12 -16.69 -10.80 1.45
CA LYS A 12 -17.01 -11.95 0.60
C LYS A 12 -17.99 -12.92 1.26
N THR A 13 -17.81 -13.21 2.56
CA THR A 13 -18.63 -14.21 3.28
C THR A 13 -19.71 -13.60 4.17
N GLY A 14 -19.60 -12.32 4.53
CA GLY A 14 -20.47 -11.64 5.49
C GLY A 14 -20.20 -12.03 6.96
N GLU A 15 -19.18 -12.85 7.22
CA GLU A 15 -18.81 -13.27 8.57
C GLU A 15 -18.14 -12.13 9.34
N LYS A 16 -18.28 -12.13 10.66
CA LYS A 16 -17.58 -11.16 11.51
C LYS A 16 -16.09 -11.45 11.53
N LEU A 17 -15.28 -10.40 11.51
CA LEU A 17 -13.83 -10.45 11.68
C LEU A 17 -13.46 -9.96 13.08
N ASP A 18 -12.45 -10.59 13.65
CA ASP A 18 -11.76 -10.07 14.83
C ASP A 18 -10.45 -9.41 14.39
N ASN A 19 -10.06 -8.35 15.10
CA ASN A 19 -8.90 -7.51 14.76
C ASN A 19 -8.02 -7.32 16.00
N PRO A 20 -7.43 -8.39 16.56
CA PRO A 20 -6.66 -8.30 17.79
C PRO A 20 -5.41 -7.40 17.69
N GLY A 21 -4.93 -7.12 16.48
CA GLY A 21 -3.83 -6.20 16.22
C GLY A 21 -4.23 -4.72 16.13
N PHE A 22 -5.52 -4.38 16.04
CA PHE A 22 -5.96 -2.99 16.04
C PHE A 22 -5.64 -2.32 17.37
N ASP A 23 -4.79 -1.31 17.34
CA ASP A 23 -4.37 -0.55 18.51
C ASP A 23 -4.27 0.95 18.18
N PRO A 24 -5.30 1.74 18.53
CA PRO A 24 -5.34 3.17 18.25
C PRO A 24 -4.42 3.99 19.16
N SER A 25 -3.69 3.36 20.08
CA SER A 25 -2.63 4.04 20.83
C SER A 25 -1.38 4.31 19.99
N PHE A 26 -1.24 3.63 18.84
CA PHE A 26 -0.17 3.92 17.90
C PHE A 26 -0.44 5.20 17.11
N PRO A 27 0.56 6.11 17.00
CA PRO A 27 0.41 7.41 16.35
C PRO A 27 -0.12 7.39 14.92
N TRP A 28 0.11 6.32 14.17
CA TRP A 28 -0.25 6.19 12.76
C TRP A 28 -1.57 5.41 12.54
N VAL A 29 -2.23 4.95 13.61
CA VAL A 29 -3.47 4.15 13.54
C VAL A 29 -4.69 5.04 13.77
N SER A 30 -5.44 5.34 12.70
CA SER A 30 -6.73 6.05 12.80
C SER A 30 -7.79 5.21 13.54
N ASP A 31 -8.54 5.84 14.45
CA ASP A 31 -9.65 5.22 15.19
C ASP A 31 -11.02 5.77 14.74
N PRO A 32 -11.69 5.12 13.79
CA PRO A 32 -13.04 5.51 13.38
C PRO A 32 -14.13 5.11 14.40
N PHE A 33 -13.77 4.45 15.51
CA PHE A 33 -14.70 4.02 16.55
C PHE A 33 -14.71 4.93 17.78
N ALA A 34 -13.83 5.92 17.82
CA ALA A 34 -13.80 6.92 18.87
C ALA A 34 -15.10 7.74 18.90
N ASP A 35 -15.42 8.28 20.08
CA ASP A 35 -16.64 9.07 20.29
C ASP A 35 -16.65 10.30 19.37
N GLY A 36 -17.66 10.39 18.50
CA GLY A 36 -17.80 11.50 17.55
C GLY A 36 -17.15 11.26 16.18
N CYS A 37 -16.46 10.14 15.99
CA CYS A 37 -15.98 9.71 14.67
C CYS A 37 -17.06 8.98 13.87
N ASN A 38 -17.03 9.17 12.55
CA ASN A 38 -17.94 8.50 11.62
C ASN A 38 -17.21 7.43 10.83
N TRP A 39 -17.57 6.18 11.03
CA TRP A 39 -17.06 5.03 10.28
C TRP A 39 -17.29 5.15 8.76
N ASP A 40 -18.43 5.70 8.35
CA ASP A 40 -18.85 5.72 6.94
C ASP A 40 -17.96 6.63 6.07
N VAL A 41 -17.16 7.51 6.70
CA VAL A 41 -16.17 8.35 6.02
C VAL A 41 -15.08 7.53 5.31
N LEU A 42 -14.86 6.28 5.73
CA LEU A 42 -13.93 5.34 5.09
C LEU A 42 -14.56 4.56 3.94
N LEU A 43 -15.87 4.70 3.72
CA LEU A 43 -16.62 3.83 2.84
C LEU A 43 -17.13 4.53 1.58
N GLU A 44 -17.52 5.80 1.61
CA GLU A 44 -18.37 6.33 0.53
C GLU A 44 -17.64 7.14 -0.53
N VAL A 45 -16.91 8.18 -0.13
CA VAL A 45 -16.19 9.10 -1.01
C VAL A 45 -14.94 9.62 -0.30
N VAL A 46 -14.00 10.22 -1.05
CA VAL A 46 -12.91 10.99 -0.45
C VAL A 46 -13.52 12.16 0.34
N PRO A 47 -13.32 12.23 1.67
CA PRO A 47 -13.95 13.26 2.48
C PRO A 47 -13.22 14.60 2.35
N ASP A 48 -13.93 15.68 2.69
CA ASP A 48 -13.27 16.93 3.02
C ASP A 48 -12.57 16.78 4.39
N GLU A 49 -11.33 17.25 4.51
CA GLU A 49 -10.55 17.11 5.75
C GLU A 49 -11.27 17.70 6.98
N ALA A 50 -12.03 18.79 6.77
CA ALA A 50 -12.81 19.43 7.83
C ALA A 50 -13.92 18.55 8.42
N ASP A 51 -14.32 17.49 7.72
CA ASP A 51 -15.36 16.56 8.15
C ASP A 51 -14.77 15.31 8.83
N VAL A 52 -13.44 15.19 8.90
CA VAL A 52 -12.73 14.07 9.53
C VAL A 52 -12.43 14.40 10.99
N CYS A 53 -12.88 13.55 11.92
CA CYS A 53 -12.57 13.68 13.35
C CYS A 53 -11.06 13.58 13.63
N ASP A 54 -10.63 14.12 14.77
CA ASP A 54 -9.22 14.19 15.15
C ASP A 54 -8.57 12.80 15.30
N GLU A 55 -9.29 11.82 15.87
CA GLU A 55 -8.81 10.45 16.05
C GLU A 55 -8.58 9.71 14.72
N MET A 56 -9.13 10.24 13.63
CA MET A 56 -8.85 9.75 12.28
C MET A 56 -7.82 10.61 11.54
N ASN A 57 -7.92 11.94 11.67
CA ASN A 57 -7.10 12.88 10.91
C ASN A 57 -5.68 13.01 11.48
N ASN A 58 -5.49 13.00 12.80
CA ASN A 58 -4.15 13.11 13.38
C ASN A 58 -3.26 11.91 12.97
N PRO A 59 -3.73 10.65 13.03
CA PRO A 59 -2.94 9.54 12.52
C PRO A 59 -2.72 9.56 11.01
N ARG A 60 -3.66 10.11 10.24
CA ARG A 60 -3.48 10.36 8.79
C ARG A 60 -2.34 11.36 8.55
N LYS A 61 -2.27 12.45 9.32
CA LYS A 61 -1.18 13.43 9.27
C LYS A 61 0.17 12.79 9.62
N VAL A 62 0.22 11.90 10.61
CA VAL A 62 1.44 11.14 10.96
C VAL A 62 1.90 10.28 9.79
N ARG A 63 0.99 9.52 9.16
CA ARG A 63 1.30 8.71 7.96
C ARG A 63 1.82 9.58 6.81
N ARG A 64 1.12 10.68 6.52
CA ARG A 64 1.51 11.64 5.48
C ARG A 64 2.87 12.27 5.76
N ALA A 65 3.16 12.64 7.00
CA ALA A 65 4.46 13.15 7.41
C ALA A 65 5.57 12.10 7.19
N MET A 66 5.34 10.85 7.59
CA MET A 66 6.28 9.75 7.33
C MET A 66 6.53 9.58 5.83
N SER A 67 5.50 9.69 4.99
CA SER A 67 5.61 9.61 3.53
C SER A 67 6.37 10.80 2.92
N MET A 68 6.12 12.03 3.41
CA MET A 68 6.80 13.27 2.97
C MET A 68 8.27 13.32 3.35
N ALA A 69 8.67 12.65 4.44
CA ALA A 69 10.07 12.58 4.88
C ALA A 69 10.94 11.63 4.03
N ILE A 70 10.35 10.86 3.11
CA ILE A 70 11.08 9.90 2.28
C ILE A 70 11.49 10.56 0.96
N ASP A 71 12.80 10.63 0.72
CA ASP A 71 13.36 11.01 -0.57
C ASP A 71 13.33 9.82 -1.54
N ARG A 72 12.22 9.69 -2.28
CA ARG A 72 12.01 8.59 -3.23
C ARG A 72 12.98 8.64 -4.41
N ASP A 73 13.36 9.83 -4.86
CA ASP A 73 14.35 9.99 -5.94
C ASP A 73 15.71 9.44 -5.48
N ALA A 74 16.15 9.82 -4.28
CA ALA A 74 17.40 9.32 -3.71
C ALA A 74 17.36 7.80 -3.44
N LEU A 75 16.20 7.25 -3.05
CA LEU A 75 16.03 5.78 -2.91
C LEU A 75 16.20 5.07 -4.25
N VAL A 76 15.55 5.53 -5.31
CA VAL A 76 15.63 4.93 -6.65
C VAL A 76 17.04 5.04 -7.23
N GLU A 77 17.67 6.22 -7.14
CA GLU A 77 19.03 6.43 -7.61
C GLU A 77 20.06 5.60 -6.83
N GLY A 78 19.95 5.59 -5.49
CA GLY A 78 20.94 5.02 -4.59
C GLY A 78 20.85 3.50 -4.41
N LEU A 79 19.64 2.95 -4.30
CA LEU A 79 19.44 1.53 -4.00
C LEU A 79 19.05 0.70 -5.23
N LEU A 80 18.32 1.29 -6.17
CA LEU A 80 17.87 0.60 -7.37
C LEU A 80 18.78 0.87 -8.58
N ASN A 81 19.88 1.61 -8.41
CA ASN A 81 20.78 2.02 -9.50
C ASN A 81 20.05 2.74 -10.65
N GLY A 82 19.00 3.50 -10.32
CA GLY A 82 18.15 4.17 -11.32
C GLY A 82 17.20 3.23 -12.08
N LEU A 83 17.09 1.97 -11.67
CA LEU A 83 16.07 1.05 -12.18
C LEU A 83 14.75 1.34 -11.46
N GLY A 84 13.78 1.88 -12.18
CA GLY A 84 12.47 2.24 -11.63
C GLY A 84 12.24 3.75 -11.58
N LYS A 85 11.18 4.13 -10.88
CA LYS A 85 10.66 5.50 -10.76
C LYS A 85 10.13 5.71 -9.35
N PRO A 86 10.10 6.96 -8.85
CA PRO A 86 9.37 7.28 -7.63
C PRO A 86 7.93 6.79 -7.71
N GLY A 87 7.48 6.10 -6.66
CA GLY A 87 6.13 5.56 -6.60
C GLY A 87 5.14 6.64 -6.20
N CYS A 88 3.97 6.64 -6.85
CA CYS A 88 2.88 7.57 -6.54
C CYS A 88 1.61 6.84 -6.09
N ASN A 89 1.24 5.77 -6.78
CA ASN A 89 0.10 4.96 -6.45
C ASN A 89 0.36 3.50 -6.83
N TRP A 90 -0.03 2.55 -5.97
CA TRP A 90 0.23 1.15 -6.24
C TRP A 90 -0.77 0.52 -7.23
N ALA A 91 -1.98 1.08 -7.36
CA ALA A 91 -3.03 0.54 -8.22
C ALA A 91 -2.93 1.07 -9.67
N ILE A 92 -2.36 2.25 -9.89
CA ILE A 92 -2.19 2.84 -11.22
C ILE A 92 -0.75 3.32 -11.38
N SER A 93 -0.01 2.63 -12.27
CA SER A 93 1.34 3.01 -12.70
C SER A 93 1.43 4.48 -13.12
N VAL A 94 2.59 5.11 -12.86
CA VAL A 94 2.89 6.48 -13.31
C VAL A 94 2.87 6.65 -14.83
N ASP A 95 3.04 5.56 -15.59
CA ASP A 95 3.00 5.58 -17.05
C ASP A 95 1.57 5.41 -17.61
N ASN A 96 0.59 5.13 -16.76
CA ASN A 96 -0.78 4.92 -17.19
C ASN A 96 -1.48 6.26 -17.49
N ALA A 97 -2.30 6.31 -18.55
CA ALA A 97 -3.06 7.52 -18.90
C ALA A 97 -4.09 7.96 -17.84
N ALA A 98 -4.49 7.06 -16.93
CA ALA A 98 -5.37 7.36 -15.79
C ALA A 98 -4.60 7.87 -14.55
N HIS A 99 -3.27 7.94 -14.60
CA HIS A 99 -2.45 8.49 -13.54
C HIS A 99 -2.76 9.96 -13.29
N LYS A 100 -2.63 10.38 -12.03
CA LYS A 100 -2.73 11.77 -11.58
C LYS A 100 -1.47 12.14 -10.81
N ASP A 101 -0.81 13.21 -11.23
CA ASP A 101 0.41 13.72 -10.59
C ASP A 101 0.15 14.10 -9.11
N GLU A 102 -1.10 14.42 -8.75
CA GLU A 102 -1.52 14.71 -7.38
C GLU A 102 -1.30 13.53 -6.41
N TRP A 103 -1.26 12.29 -6.92
CA TRP A 103 -0.97 11.11 -6.10
C TRP A 103 0.52 11.01 -5.73
N CYS A 104 1.40 11.74 -6.41
CA CYS A 104 2.83 11.69 -6.16
C CYS A 104 3.22 12.52 -4.93
N MET A 105 3.52 11.84 -3.83
CA MET A 105 4.03 12.49 -2.63
C MET A 105 5.42 13.10 -2.88
N LYS A 106 5.54 14.41 -2.69
CA LYS A 106 6.83 15.11 -2.81
C LYS A 106 7.62 14.99 -1.52
N HIS A 107 8.94 14.89 -1.67
CA HIS A 107 9.87 14.98 -0.54
C HIS A 107 9.84 16.41 0.03
N ASP A 108 9.32 16.56 1.25
CA ASP A 108 9.21 17.82 1.98
C ASP A 108 9.35 17.59 3.50
N PRO A 109 10.58 17.49 4.00
CA PRO A 109 10.82 17.26 5.43
C PRO A 109 10.35 18.38 6.36
N ASP A 110 10.33 19.63 5.87
CA ASP A 110 9.83 20.77 6.65
C ASP A 110 8.31 20.66 6.84
N GLY A 111 7.58 20.37 5.76
CA GLY A 111 6.15 20.09 5.82
C GLY A 111 5.83 18.84 6.64
N ALA A 112 6.66 17.80 6.56
CA ALA A 112 6.51 16.59 7.36
C ALA A 112 6.60 16.88 8.88
N ARG A 113 7.57 17.70 9.31
CA ARG A 113 7.67 18.15 10.71
C ARG A 113 6.47 18.98 11.14
N ALA A 114 6.00 19.88 10.27
CA ALA A 114 4.80 20.68 10.57
C ALA A 114 3.56 19.79 10.77
N LEU A 115 3.37 18.75 9.94
CA LEU A 115 2.27 17.80 10.11
C LEU A 115 2.36 17.00 11.42
N MET A 116 3.57 16.62 11.86
CA MET A 116 3.76 15.99 13.16
C MET A 116 3.37 16.93 14.30
N GLU A 117 3.77 18.21 14.23
CA GLU A 117 3.38 19.22 15.23
C GLU A 117 1.87 19.44 15.26
N GLU A 118 1.22 19.55 14.10
CA GLU A 118 -0.23 19.69 13.99
C GLU A 118 -0.99 18.49 14.54
N ALA A 119 -0.46 17.27 14.32
CA ALA A 119 -1.01 16.04 14.89
C ALA A 119 -0.75 15.92 16.41
N GLY A 120 0.03 16.83 17.01
CA GLY A 120 0.46 16.75 18.39
C GLY A 120 1.42 15.59 18.67
N GLN A 121 2.11 15.10 17.63
CA GLN A 121 2.92 13.89 17.69
C GLN A 121 4.40 14.21 17.87
N GLY A 122 4.98 13.67 18.94
CA GLY A 122 6.43 13.69 19.16
C GLY A 122 7.13 12.45 18.61
N PRO A 123 8.46 12.30 18.83
CA PRO A 123 9.22 11.11 18.46
C PRO A 123 8.63 9.82 19.04
N PHE A 124 8.72 8.73 18.28
CA PHE A 124 8.27 7.40 18.70
C PHE A 124 9.15 6.30 18.10
N THR A 125 8.90 5.05 18.50
CA THR A 125 9.51 3.86 17.91
C THR A 125 8.47 3.10 17.11
N ILE A 126 8.87 2.62 15.93
CA ILE A 126 8.03 1.82 15.05
C ILE A 126 8.67 0.47 14.74
N GLY A 127 7.89 -0.60 14.77
CA GLY A 127 8.34 -1.93 14.38
C GLY A 127 8.18 -2.14 12.89
N ILE A 128 9.18 -2.73 12.23
CA ILE A 128 9.14 -3.17 10.82
C ILE A 128 9.44 -4.66 10.77
N TRP A 129 8.60 -5.45 10.11
CA TRP A 129 8.99 -6.79 9.70
C TRP A 129 9.82 -6.74 8.42
N VAL A 130 11.07 -7.19 8.50
CA VAL A 130 12.01 -7.24 7.38
C VAL A 130 11.85 -8.58 6.68
N GLY A 131 10.95 -8.60 5.70
CA GLY A 131 10.50 -9.80 5.02
C GLY A 131 10.72 -9.78 3.50
N ASN A 132 9.72 -9.28 2.77
CA ASN A 132 9.61 -9.45 1.32
C ASN A 132 10.58 -8.57 0.52
N GLU A 133 10.94 -7.41 1.06
CA GLU A 133 11.77 -6.43 0.38
C GLU A 133 13.23 -6.45 0.86
N PRO A 134 14.19 -5.96 0.04
CA PRO A 134 15.59 -5.84 0.44
C PRO A 134 15.75 -5.10 1.77
N GLN A 135 16.64 -5.61 2.63
CA GLN A 135 16.87 -5.04 3.96
C GLN A 135 17.37 -3.60 3.89
N GLU A 136 18.14 -3.26 2.85
CA GLU A 136 18.72 -1.95 2.60
C GLU A 136 17.65 -0.87 2.41
N ILE A 137 16.51 -1.21 1.80
CA ILE A 137 15.40 -0.27 1.60
C ILE A 137 14.75 0.08 2.93
N HIS A 138 14.49 -0.92 3.77
CA HIS A 138 13.97 -0.71 5.12
C HIS A 138 14.90 0.19 5.94
N GLN A 139 16.21 -0.03 5.84
CA GLN A 139 17.22 0.77 6.54
C GLN A 139 17.28 2.21 6.04
N ALA A 140 17.21 2.42 4.73
CA ALA A 140 17.24 3.76 4.15
C ALA A 140 16.00 4.58 4.57
N VAL A 141 14.80 3.99 4.47
CA VAL A 141 13.57 4.65 4.91
C VAL A 141 13.61 4.96 6.41
N SER A 142 14.01 3.99 7.25
CA SER A 142 14.17 4.23 8.69
C SER A 142 15.17 5.34 9.00
N SER A 143 16.29 5.42 8.26
CA SER A 143 17.28 6.49 8.45
C SER A 143 16.72 7.86 8.10
N MET A 144 15.89 7.97 7.05
CA MET A 144 15.21 9.22 6.69
C MET A 144 14.22 9.64 7.77
N TRP A 145 13.41 8.70 8.28
CA TRP A 145 12.50 8.95 9.38
C TRP A 145 13.20 9.36 10.68
N GLU A 146 14.32 8.72 11.02
CA GLU A 146 15.11 9.08 12.21
C GLU A 146 15.68 10.49 12.08
N GLN A 147 16.27 10.81 10.92
CA GLN A 147 16.88 12.12 10.66
C GLN A 147 15.85 13.25 10.66
N GLU A 148 14.72 13.07 9.96
CA GLU A 148 13.79 14.17 9.69
C GLU A 148 12.69 14.31 10.74
N LEU A 149 12.30 13.20 11.39
CA LEU A 149 11.15 13.12 12.29
C LEU A 149 11.49 12.56 13.68
N GLY A 150 12.72 12.06 13.89
CA GLY A 150 13.12 11.43 15.15
C GLY A 150 12.45 10.08 15.41
N ILE A 151 11.86 9.45 14.39
CA ILE A 151 11.22 8.14 14.52
C ILE A 151 12.31 7.06 14.48
N THR A 152 12.39 6.27 15.53
CA THR A 152 13.32 5.14 15.61
C THR A 152 12.66 3.86 15.12
N THR A 153 13.43 2.93 14.54
CA THR A 153 12.90 1.68 14.02
C THR A 153 13.41 0.47 14.80
N GLU A 154 12.48 -0.43 15.17
CA GLU A 154 12.78 -1.80 15.61
C GLU A 154 12.60 -2.76 14.42
N TYR A 155 13.64 -3.54 14.09
CA TYR A 155 13.58 -4.51 13.01
C TYR A 155 13.24 -5.90 13.53
N HIS A 156 12.16 -6.46 13.01
CA HIS A 156 11.72 -7.82 13.28
C HIS A 156 12.07 -8.70 12.07
N THR A 157 13.06 -9.58 12.23
CA THR A 157 13.49 -10.50 11.17
C THR A 157 12.94 -11.90 11.40
N GLY A 158 12.66 -12.64 10.34
CA GLY A 158 12.31 -14.05 10.44
C GLY A 158 11.61 -14.54 9.18
N PRO A 159 11.58 -15.87 8.94
CA PRO A 159 10.93 -16.41 7.76
C PRO A 159 9.43 -16.14 7.79
N PHE A 160 8.83 -15.93 6.61
CA PHE A 160 7.40 -15.68 6.44
C PHE A 160 6.52 -16.69 7.19
N SER A 161 6.89 -17.98 7.23
CA SER A 161 6.11 -19.03 7.92
C SER A 161 5.94 -18.81 9.43
N VAL A 162 6.78 -17.99 10.06
CA VAL A 162 6.66 -17.62 11.49
C VAL A 162 5.67 -16.47 11.67
N TRP A 163 5.62 -15.54 10.72
CA TRP A 163 4.79 -14.34 10.77
C TRP A 163 3.41 -14.54 10.17
N GLN A 164 3.28 -15.43 9.19
CA GLN A 164 2.02 -15.74 8.51
C GLN A 164 0.84 -15.95 9.47
N PRO A 165 0.96 -16.71 10.58
CA PRO A 165 -0.15 -16.88 11.51
C PRO A 165 -0.65 -15.54 12.08
N THR A 166 0.25 -14.59 12.38
CA THR A 166 -0.10 -13.26 12.93
C THR A 166 -0.81 -12.37 11.92
N PHE A 167 -0.57 -12.59 10.62
CA PHE A 167 -1.35 -11.90 9.61
C PHE A 167 -2.73 -12.54 9.42
N VAL A 168 -2.78 -13.88 9.39
CA VAL A 168 -4.02 -14.66 9.24
C VAL A 168 -4.98 -14.42 10.41
N ASP A 169 -4.49 -14.33 11.63
CA ASP A 169 -5.31 -14.05 12.81
C ASP A 169 -5.51 -12.54 13.08
N ARG A 170 -4.90 -11.68 12.25
CA ARG A 170 -5.00 -10.21 12.29
C ARG A 170 -4.48 -9.62 13.62
N SER A 171 -3.47 -10.25 14.23
CA SER A 171 -2.77 -9.80 15.44
C SER A 171 -1.48 -9.03 15.18
N PHE A 172 -1.00 -8.98 13.94
CA PHE A 172 0.25 -8.34 13.57
C PHE A 172 0.22 -6.81 13.78
N GLN A 173 1.28 -6.23 14.35
CA GLN A 173 1.33 -4.81 14.72
C GLN A 173 2.59 -4.09 14.23
N HIS A 174 3.25 -4.60 13.19
CA HIS A 174 4.44 -3.97 12.62
C HIS A 174 4.18 -3.47 11.20
N LEU A 175 5.06 -2.63 10.65
CA LEU A 175 5.02 -2.29 9.24
C LEU A 175 5.49 -3.46 8.39
N VAL A 176 4.89 -3.59 7.21
CA VAL A 176 5.38 -4.44 6.12
C VAL A 176 5.72 -3.54 4.94
N PHE A 177 6.84 -3.81 4.30
CA PHE A 177 7.13 -3.32 2.95
C PHE A 177 6.88 -4.48 2.01
N ASP A 178 6.11 -4.22 0.95
CA ASP A 178 5.64 -5.22 0.03
C ASP A 178 5.38 -4.59 -1.34
N GLY A 179 5.70 -5.31 -2.40
CA GLY A 179 5.45 -4.91 -3.78
C GLY A 179 4.05 -5.29 -4.26
N GLU A 180 3.48 -4.48 -5.16
CA GLU A 180 2.12 -4.66 -5.69
C GLU A 180 2.06 -4.50 -7.23
N GLN A 181 0.93 -4.89 -7.83
CA GLN A 181 0.73 -5.00 -9.29
C GLN A 181 0.35 -3.68 -9.98
N GLY A 182 1.19 -2.65 -9.85
CA GLY A 182 0.95 -1.33 -10.47
C GLY A 182 0.89 -1.34 -12.01
N GLY A 183 1.67 -2.22 -12.66
CA GLY A 183 1.81 -2.29 -14.12
C GLY A 183 0.61 -2.86 -14.89
N MET A 184 -0.37 -3.46 -14.21
CA MET A 184 -1.57 -3.98 -14.88
C MET A 184 -2.47 -2.86 -15.42
N PRO A 185 -3.31 -3.12 -16.44
CA PRO A 185 -4.30 -2.16 -16.90
C PRO A 185 -5.17 -1.62 -15.75
N ALA A 186 -5.39 -0.30 -15.71
CA ALA A 186 -6.13 0.35 -14.63
C ALA A 186 -7.56 -0.20 -14.44
N HIS A 187 -8.20 -0.66 -15.52
CA HIS A 187 -9.54 -1.22 -15.47
C HIS A 187 -9.62 -2.66 -14.95
N TYR A 188 -8.49 -3.33 -14.68
CA TYR A 188 -8.52 -4.64 -14.05
C TYR A 188 -8.95 -4.48 -12.59
N ALA A 189 -9.80 -5.38 -12.11
CA ALA A 189 -10.17 -5.39 -10.70
C ALA A 189 -8.93 -5.74 -9.88
N LYS A 190 -8.33 -4.72 -9.24
CA LYS A 190 -7.15 -4.88 -8.40
C LYS A 190 -7.61 -4.89 -6.95
N GLY A 191 -7.70 -6.10 -6.38
CA GLY A 191 -7.89 -6.28 -4.96
C GLY A 191 -6.52 -6.45 -4.31
N ARG A 192 -6.31 -5.85 -3.15
CA ARG A 192 -5.09 -6.09 -2.39
C ARG A 192 -5.17 -7.46 -1.72
N GLU A 193 -4.29 -8.40 -2.11
CA GLU A 193 -4.30 -9.80 -1.63
C GLU A 193 -4.16 -9.90 -0.11
N ALA A 194 -3.62 -8.87 0.51
CA ALA A 194 -3.45 -8.75 1.94
C ALA A 194 -4.62 -8.02 2.66
N GLN A 195 -5.87 -8.21 2.19
CA GLN A 195 -7.10 -7.67 2.81
C GLN A 195 -8.16 -8.75 3.11
N ALA A 196 -9.26 -8.44 3.82
CA ALA A 196 -10.20 -9.46 4.29
C ALA A 196 -10.99 -10.21 3.20
N TRP A 197 -11.09 -9.68 1.98
CA TRP A 197 -11.71 -10.45 0.88
C TRP A 197 -10.97 -11.75 0.59
N PHE A 198 -9.68 -11.77 0.89
CA PHE A 198 -8.79 -12.91 0.80
C PHE A 198 -8.48 -13.50 2.19
N ALA A 199 -9.44 -13.41 3.14
CA ALA A 199 -9.26 -13.94 4.49
C ALA A 199 -8.79 -15.41 4.48
N GLY A 200 -7.84 -15.70 5.36
CA GLY A 200 -7.04 -16.93 5.33
C GLY A 200 -5.70 -16.78 4.58
N GLY A 201 -5.52 -15.69 3.83
CA GLY A 201 -4.28 -15.26 3.21
C GLY A 201 -3.48 -14.27 4.07
N ILE A 202 -2.75 -13.38 3.40
CA ILE A 202 -1.64 -12.63 3.98
C ILE A 202 -2.07 -11.39 4.78
N MET A 203 -3.29 -10.84 4.59
CA MET A 203 -3.98 -9.84 5.44
C MET A 203 -3.22 -8.64 6.07
N TRP A 204 -1.96 -8.37 5.78
CA TRP A 204 -1.14 -7.31 6.41
C TRP A 204 -1.42 -5.87 5.95
N SER A 205 -2.41 -5.66 5.08
CA SER A 205 -2.70 -4.36 4.47
C SER A 205 -3.70 -3.50 5.25
N GLY A 206 -4.01 -3.89 6.48
CA GLY A 206 -4.78 -3.04 7.40
C GLY A 206 -6.28 -3.08 7.27
N GLY A 207 -6.84 -3.99 6.48
CA GLY A 207 -8.29 -4.18 6.42
C GLY A 207 -9.03 -2.88 6.10
N ILE A 208 -8.69 -2.23 4.99
CA ILE A 208 -9.17 -0.88 4.65
C ILE A 208 -10.52 -0.98 3.90
N PRO A 209 -11.62 -0.40 4.43
CA PRO A 209 -12.95 -0.71 3.91
C PRO A 209 -13.20 -0.32 2.44
N PHE A 210 -12.72 0.84 1.98
CA PHE A 210 -12.93 1.25 0.58
C PHE A 210 -12.18 0.37 -0.42
N TYR A 211 -11.05 -0.25 -0.04
CA TYR A 211 -10.32 -1.16 -0.93
C TYR A 211 -11.24 -2.30 -1.39
N GLN A 212 -11.98 -2.89 -0.46
CA GLN A 212 -12.83 -4.03 -0.75
C GLN A 212 -14.13 -3.66 -1.43
N ARG A 213 -14.72 -2.52 -1.04
CA ARG A 213 -15.89 -1.98 -1.75
C ARG A 213 -15.55 -1.76 -3.22
N ILE A 214 -14.47 -1.03 -3.50
CA ILE A 214 -14.04 -0.72 -4.86
C ILE A 214 -13.72 -2.00 -5.63
N TYR A 215 -12.94 -2.91 -5.04
CA TYR A 215 -12.62 -4.19 -5.67
C TYR A 215 -13.88 -5.02 -5.99
N GLY A 216 -14.80 -5.16 -5.04
CA GLY A 216 -16.06 -5.87 -5.23
C GLY A 216 -16.95 -5.25 -6.32
N ASN A 217 -17.00 -3.91 -6.38
CA ASN A 217 -17.72 -3.18 -7.42
C ASN A 217 -17.11 -3.41 -8.81
N MET A 218 -15.77 -3.40 -8.90
CA MET A 218 -15.05 -3.65 -10.16
C MET A 218 -15.29 -5.07 -10.68
N LEU A 219 -15.32 -6.08 -9.80
CA LEU A 219 -15.61 -7.47 -10.18
C LEU A 219 -17.01 -7.65 -10.80
N GLY A 220 -17.97 -6.82 -10.39
CA GLY A 220 -19.36 -6.85 -10.89
C GLY A 220 -19.64 -5.94 -12.08
N GLU A 221 -18.69 -5.10 -12.49
CA GLU A 221 -18.87 -4.10 -13.54
C GLU A 221 -18.22 -4.55 -14.85
N SER A 222 -18.98 -4.56 -15.95
CA SER A 222 -18.50 -5.02 -17.26
C SER A 222 -17.91 -3.92 -18.12
N ASP A 223 -18.24 -2.65 -17.86
CA ASP A 223 -17.70 -1.50 -18.60
C ASP A 223 -16.29 -1.10 -18.14
N GLU A 224 -15.33 -1.06 -19.06
CA GLU A 224 -13.93 -0.70 -18.79
C GLU A 224 -13.76 0.75 -18.31
N GLY A 225 -14.54 1.68 -18.85
CA GLY A 225 -14.47 3.10 -18.48
C GLY A 225 -14.90 3.30 -17.02
N LYS A 226 -15.97 2.63 -16.60
CA LYS A 226 -16.41 2.65 -15.21
C LYS A 226 -15.43 1.97 -14.26
N ARG A 227 -14.85 0.82 -14.64
CA ARG A 227 -13.79 0.20 -13.82
C ARG A 227 -12.56 1.11 -13.70
N THR A 228 -12.16 1.77 -14.79
CA THR A 228 -11.07 2.76 -14.75
C THR A 228 -11.40 3.91 -13.80
N ALA A 229 -12.64 4.42 -13.83
CA ALA A 229 -13.09 5.47 -12.90
C ALA A 229 -13.03 5.00 -11.43
N MET A 230 -13.37 3.74 -11.14
CA MET A 230 -13.23 3.17 -9.80
C MET A 230 -11.76 3.00 -9.37
N ALA A 231 -10.86 2.69 -10.30
CA ALA A 231 -9.42 2.66 -10.00
C ALA A 231 -8.86 4.06 -9.73
N ILE A 232 -9.39 5.09 -10.39
CA ILE A 232 -9.08 6.48 -10.08
C ILE A 232 -9.61 6.87 -8.70
N GLU A 233 -10.85 6.50 -8.38
CA GLU A 233 -11.44 6.69 -7.04
C GLU A 233 -10.59 6.04 -5.95
N PHE A 234 -10.05 4.84 -6.22
CA PHE A 234 -9.08 4.19 -5.33
C PHE A 234 -7.85 5.06 -5.09
N GLY A 235 -7.25 5.59 -6.17
CA GLY A 235 -6.08 6.45 -6.07
C GLY A 235 -6.34 7.74 -5.31
N ASP A 236 -7.51 8.34 -5.50
CA ASP A 236 -7.92 9.56 -4.79
C ASP A 236 -8.12 9.29 -3.28
N HIS A 237 -8.65 8.12 -2.91
CA HIS A 237 -8.72 7.73 -1.50
C HIS A 237 -7.34 7.49 -0.89
N GLU A 238 -6.42 6.86 -1.62
CA GLU A 238 -5.05 6.65 -1.14
C GLU A 238 -4.26 7.95 -1.00
N GLU A 239 -4.43 8.90 -1.92
CA GLU A 239 -3.82 10.22 -1.79
C GLU A 239 -4.28 10.91 -0.51
N PHE A 240 -5.58 10.86 -0.21
CA PHE A 240 -6.11 11.49 0.98
C PHE A 240 -5.68 10.77 2.25
N TRP A 241 -5.90 9.45 2.32
CA TRP A 241 -5.73 8.68 3.56
C TRP A 241 -4.30 8.23 3.83
N ASP A 242 -3.49 8.10 2.78
CA ASP A 242 -2.12 7.59 2.81
C ASP A 242 -2.06 6.33 3.69
N TRP A 243 -2.67 5.22 3.26
CA TRP A 243 -2.61 3.93 4.00
C TRP A 243 -1.43 3.09 3.53
N ASP A 244 -1.13 3.15 2.23
CA ASP A 244 -0.06 2.42 1.58
C ASP A 244 0.77 3.36 0.68
N PRO A 245 1.73 4.08 1.27
CA PRO A 245 2.50 5.06 0.54
C PRO A 245 3.42 4.30 -0.40
N THR A 246 3.26 4.50 -1.70
CA THR A 246 4.12 3.83 -2.67
C THR A 246 5.51 4.47 -2.61
N LEU A 247 6.57 3.67 -2.54
CA LEU A 247 7.95 4.15 -2.42
C LEU A 247 8.63 4.26 -3.79
N TRP A 248 8.58 3.19 -4.57
CA TRP A 248 9.05 3.15 -5.96
C TRP A 248 8.12 2.27 -6.80
N GLU A 249 8.23 2.44 -8.11
CA GLU A 249 7.70 1.53 -9.11
C GLU A 249 8.87 1.05 -9.96
N GLU A 250 9.03 -0.26 -10.12
CA GLU A 250 10.07 -0.83 -10.98
C GLU A 250 9.50 -1.86 -11.96
N PRO A 251 10.08 -1.97 -13.16
CA PRO A 251 9.71 -3.05 -14.06
C PRO A 251 10.23 -4.40 -13.56
N ILE A 252 9.33 -5.39 -13.48
CA ILE A 252 9.73 -6.77 -13.25
C ILE A 252 10.15 -7.40 -14.57
N TYR A 253 11.43 -7.73 -14.70
CA TYR A 253 11.96 -8.44 -15.85
C TYR A 253 11.85 -9.95 -15.63
N THR A 254 11.14 -10.63 -16.51
CA THR A 254 11.28 -12.09 -16.64
C THR A 254 12.48 -12.38 -17.54
N VAL A 255 13.38 -13.23 -17.07
CA VAL A 255 14.54 -13.67 -17.84
C VAL A 255 14.16 -14.94 -18.60
N TYR A 256 14.37 -14.95 -19.91
CA TYR A 256 14.16 -16.13 -20.76
C TYR A 256 15.41 -16.44 -21.59
N THR A 257 15.48 -17.66 -22.10
CA THR A 257 16.58 -18.06 -23.01
C THR A 257 16.10 -17.98 -24.45
N GLY A 258 16.63 -17.02 -25.22
CA GLY A 258 16.28 -16.81 -26.63
C GLY A 258 16.59 -17.98 -27.58
N SER A 259 17.26 -19.04 -27.08
CA SER A 259 17.46 -20.28 -27.82
C SER A 259 16.21 -21.16 -27.93
N TYR A 260 15.22 -20.97 -27.05
CA TYR A 260 14.01 -21.81 -26.98
C TYR A 260 12.73 -21.05 -27.34
N MET A 261 12.73 -19.73 -27.22
CA MET A 261 11.54 -18.89 -27.41
C MET A 261 11.94 -17.55 -28.03
N ASP A 262 11.06 -16.99 -28.84
CA ASP A 262 11.01 -15.55 -29.10
C ASP A 262 9.92 -14.96 -28.20
N TRP A 263 10.25 -13.89 -27.48
CA TRP A 263 9.28 -13.18 -26.63
C TRP A 263 9.38 -11.68 -26.85
N GLU A 264 8.31 -11.10 -27.38
CA GLU A 264 8.08 -9.66 -27.41
C GLU A 264 7.16 -9.32 -26.24
N LEU A 265 7.67 -8.58 -25.26
CA LEU A 265 6.90 -8.11 -24.12
C LEU A 265 5.95 -6.99 -24.57
N GLU A 266 4.66 -7.28 -24.66
CA GLU A 266 3.64 -6.25 -24.76
C GLU A 266 3.43 -5.58 -23.39
N SER A 267 3.18 -4.27 -23.37
CA SER A 267 3.11 -3.44 -22.14
C SER A 267 2.05 -3.89 -21.12
N THR A 268 1.09 -4.71 -21.54
CA THR A 268 0.00 -5.23 -20.70
C THR A 268 0.36 -6.50 -19.92
N SER A 269 1.49 -7.13 -20.24
CA SER A 269 1.82 -8.50 -19.82
C SER A 269 2.64 -8.59 -18.53
N MET A 270 2.79 -7.48 -17.81
CA MET A 270 3.54 -7.43 -16.56
C MET A 270 2.65 -7.79 -15.35
N HIS A 271 2.89 -8.98 -14.79
CA HIS A 271 2.32 -9.46 -13.52
C HIS A 271 3.46 -9.72 -12.51
N THR A 272 3.21 -9.43 -11.22
CA THR A 272 4.14 -9.62 -10.09
C THR A 272 3.78 -10.83 -9.21
N GLN A 273 4.79 -11.41 -8.54
CA GLN A 273 4.80 -12.52 -7.55
C GLN A 273 3.60 -13.49 -7.38
N SER A 274 3.84 -14.76 -7.73
CA SER A 274 3.87 -15.88 -6.77
C SER A 274 4.83 -16.95 -7.30
N SER A 275 5.40 -17.80 -6.46
CA SER A 275 6.19 -18.96 -6.91
C SER A 275 5.27 -19.99 -7.59
N ASN A 276 4.82 -19.72 -8.82
CA ASN A 276 4.08 -20.62 -9.69
C ASN A 276 4.33 -20.28 -11.17
N PHE A 277 4.39 -21.31 -12.02
CA PHE A 277 4.48 -21.18 -13.47
C PHE A 277 3.16 -20.65 -14.05
N ILE A 278 3.00 -19.34 -14.15
CA ILE A 278 2.00 -18.72 -15.01
C ILE A 278 2.72 -17.67 -15.84
N TYR A 279 3.11 -18.05 -17.05
CA TYR A 279 3.46 -17.08 -18.09
C TYR A 279 2.15 -16.71 -18.80
N PRO A 280 1.92 -15.44 -19.17
CA PRO A 280 0.92 -15.12 -20.19
C PRO A 280 1.37 -15.79 -21.49
N LEU A 281 0.86 -17.00 -21.73
CA LEU A 281 1.28 -17.87 -22.83
C LEU A 281 0.80 -17.31 -24.19
N GLU A 282 -0.08 -16.31 -24.18
CA GLU A 282 -0.49 -15.60 -25.39
C GLU A 282 0.66 -14.90 -26.13
N ASP A 283 1.74 -14.51 -25.43
CA ASP A 283 2.86 -13.73 -26.00
C ASP A 283 4.10 -14.58 -26.31
N ILE A 284 4.04 -15.90 -26.06
CA ILE A 284 5.19 -16.80 -26.22
C ILE A 284 5.06 -17.58 -27.52
N THR A 285 6.02 -17.37 -28.44
CA THR A 285 6.22 -18.26 -29.58
C THR A 285 7.38 -19.21 -29.30
N LEU A 286 7.08 -20.51 -29.16
CA LEU A 286 8.11 -21.55 -29.10
C LEU A 286 8.79 -21.70 -30.47
N LYS A 287 10.12 -21.85 -30.46
CA LYS A 287 10.91 -22.15 -31.68
C LYS A 287 10.86 -23.62 -32.07
#